data_AF-A0AA39LK65-F1
#
_entry.id   AF-A0AA39LK65-F1
#
_cell.length_a   1.000
_cell.length_b   1.000
_cell.length_c   1.000
_cell.angle_alpha   90.00
_cell.angle_beta   90.00
_cell.angle_gamma   90.00
#
_symmetry.space_group_name_H-M   'P 1'
#
loop_
_entity.id
_entity.type
_entity.pdbx_description
1 polymer ?
#
loop_
_entity_poly.entity_id
_entity_poly.type
_entity_poly.pdbx_seq_one_letter_code
_entity_poly.pdbx_strand_id
1 'polypeptide(L)'
;MTHQELDEIVKAHGQRVSSKNGRRTERRGARKSLSIERLKDTIEELRREDHEELSEAMKKLVITQVAYMDENVEKRKNILTWYWKMWKGLDPKKSINDLQYREHVEHALSDRPNLRDAFVKFLTKNKDFDEASRWQHFTCKTTTTGSPSIVRYELDGYVVKFMPMESHDDILNATNILKNCDSDIIAIDFENRPYYICSGERVALLQVALGNQVLLIDMLSLERSEHEVEWFEFFETLFSGHQIKIGFSISGDIRVLSETFPSFAKIERNYVVDLRKLAHRLRKGNIDDIALKNKLEDWKTSDNLAALAEACLGEELDKTEQLSNFDMRPLRKAQMDYAARDATILLEILKRFDSVTIGTTRFKNYLHQVKMSSNVC
;
A
#
# COMPACT_ATOMS: atom_id res chain seq x y z
N MET A 1 -15.28 -20.55 25.53
CA MET A 1 -15.79 -19.36 24.83
C MET A 1 -15.16 -19.31 23.45
N THR A 2 -15.94 -19.55 22.41
CA THR A 2 -15.48 -19.50 21.01
C THR A 2 -15.27 -18.05 20.56
N HIS A 3 -14.51 -17.82 19.49
CA HIS A 3 -14.25 -16.45 18.99
C HIS A 3 -15.54 -15.69 18.63
N GLN A 4 -16.59 -16.41 18.21
CA GLN A 4 -17.92 -15.83 17.93
C GLN A 4 -18.62 -15.32 19.20
N GLU A 5 -18.50 -16.03 20.32
CA GLU A 5 -19.10 -15.62 21.60
C GLU A 5 -18.43 -14.36 22.17
N LEU A 6 -17.13 -14.14 21.88
CA LEU A 6 -16.41 -12.92 22.25
C LEU A 6 -16.88 -11.68 21.45
N ASP A 7 -17.14 -11.83 20.15
CA ASP A 7 -17.60 -10.74 19.30
C ASP A 7 -19.05 -10.32 19.63
N GLU A 8 -19.91 -11.26 20.03
CA GLU A 8 -21.26 -10.95 20.48
C GLU A 8 -21.29 -10.20 21.82
N ILE A 9 -20.39 -10.55 22.75
CA ILE A 9 -20.27 -9.85 24.04
C ILE A 9 -19.74 -8.42 23.85
N VAL A 10 -18.78 -8.21 22.95
CA VAL A 10 -18.26 -6.87 22.60
C VAL A 10 -19.35 -6.00 21.95
N LYS A 11 -20.18 -6.57 21.06
CA LYS A 11 -21.34 -5.86 20.47
C LYS A 11 -22.42 -5.52 21.50
N ALA A 12 -22.72 -6.45 22.42
CA ALA A 12 -23.74 -6.24 23.45
C ALA A 12 -23.34 -5.18 24.48
N HIS A 13 -22.04 -5.07 24.82
CA HIS A 13 -21.54 -4.01 25.69
C HIS A 13 -21.45 -2.65 24.99
N GLY A 14 -21.12 -2.61 23.69
CA GLY A 14 -21.12 -1.37 22.91
C GLY A 14 -22.50 -0.70 22.81
N GLN A 15 -23.59 -1.48 22.74
CA GLN A 15 -24.95 -0.94 22.65
C GLN A 15 -25.50 -0.44 24.01
N ARG A 16 -25.10 -1.06 25.13
CA ARG A 16 -25.56 -0.67 26.49
C ARG A 16 -25.03 0.69 26.97
N VAL A 17 -23.94 1.19 26.36
CA VAL A 17 -23.37 2.50 26.67
C VAL A 17 -24.08 3.63 25.91
N SER A 18 -24.91 3.32 24.90
CA SER A 18 -25.62 4.34 24.10
C SER A 18 -26.94 4.84 24.71
N SER A 19 -27.47 4.22 25.77
CA SER A 19 -28.80 4.55 26.30
C SER A 19 -28.82 5.33 27.62
N LYS A 20 -27.67 5.75 28.15
CA LYS A 20 -27.63 6.64 29.32
C LYS A 20 -26.63 7.78 29.13
N ASN A 21 -27.19 8.99 29.14
CA ASN A 21 -26.58 10.31 29.25
C ASN A 21 -26.18 10.99 27.93
N GLY A 22 -27.14 11.80 27.45
CA GLY A 22 -26.86 12.96 26.63
C GLY A 22 -26.19 14.09 27.40
N ARG A 23 -25.55 14.97 26.62
CA ARG A 23 -24.88 16.25 26.92
C ARG A 23 -23.35 16.22 27.04
N ARG A 24 -22.77 16.80 25.98
CA ARG A 24 -21.52 17.59 25.89
C ARG A 24 -20.21 16.81 25.99
N THR A 25 -19.54 16.58 24.85
CA THR A 25 -18.53 17.45 24.20
C THR A 25 -17.30 17.70 25.07
N GLU A 26 -16.13 17.46 24.45
CA GLU A 26 -14.75 17.48 24.97
C GLU A 26 -14.23 16.13 25.48
N ARG A 27 -13.11 15.70 24.88
CA ARG A 27 -12.31 14.46 25.07
C ARG A 27 -12.38 13.42 23.94
N ARG A 28 -12.40 13.86 22.68
CA ARG A 28 -11.77 13.09 21.58
C ARG A 28 -10.40 13.70 21.29
N GLY A 29 -9.42 13.29 22.11
CA GLY A 29 -8.02 13.73 21.99
C GLY A 29 -7.05 12.98 22.91
N ALA A 30 -7.49 11.86 23.50
CA ALA A 30 -6.72 11.14 24.52
C ALA A 30 -6.78 9.61 24.33
N ARG A 31 -6.66 9.12 23.09
CA ARG A 31 -6.05 7.79 22.87
C ARG A 31 -4.55 8.01 22.63
N LYS A 32 -3.88 8.61 23.61
CA LYS A 32 -2.41 8.57 23.68
C LYS A 32 -2.04 7.15 24.10
N SER A 33 -1.25 6.50 23.26
CA SER A 33 -0.44 5.31 23.56
C SER A 33 -0.21 5.10 25.06
N LEU A 34 -0.88 4.11 25.64
CA LEU A 34 -0.40 3.55 26.90
C LEU A 34 0.96 2.91 26.58
N SER A 35 2.05 3.39 27.18
CA SER A 35 3.34 2.72 27.09
C SER A 35 3.17 1.28 27.58
N ILE A 36 3.90 0.33 26.99
CA ILE A 36 3.91 -1.08 27.42
C ILE A 36 4.10 -1.19 28.94
N GLU A 37 4.92 -0.30 29.50
CA GLU A 37 5.18 -0.17 30.93
C GLU A 37 3.92 0.18 31.73
N ARG A 38 3.11 1.15 31.28
CA ARG A 38 1.84 1.48 31.95
C ARG A 38 0.82 0.34 31.88
N LEU A 39 0.76 -0.39 30.78
CA LEU A 39 -0.11 -1.57 30.68
C LEU A 39 0.36 -2.70 31.59
N LYS A 40 1.69 -2.89 31.74
CA LYS A 40 2.28 -3.85 32.68
C LYS A 40 2.00 -3.45 34.13
N ASP A 41 2.11 -2.16 34.45
CA ASP A 41 1.77 -1.61 35.76
C ASP A 41 0.27 -1.79 36.06
N THR A 42 -0.61 -1.53 35.09
CA THR A 42 -2.05 -1.80 35.22
C THR A 42 -2.35 -3.29 35.42
N ILE A 43 -1.64 -4.21 34.74
CA ILE A 43 -1.77 -5.66 34.99
C ILE A 43 -1.38 -5.99 36.43
N GLU A 44 -0.30 -5.39 36.93
CA GLU A 44 0.23 -5.67 38.26
C GLU A 44 -0.66 -5.07 39.37
N GLU A 45 -1.25 -3.90 39.14
CA GLU A 45 -2.30 -3.32 40.01
C GLU A 45 -3.57 -4.19 40.01
N LEU A 46 -4.05 -4.63 38.84
CA LEU A 46 -5.20 -5.53 38.70
C LEU A 46 -4.97 -6.94 39.27
N ARG A 47 -3.71 -7.32 39.52
CA ARG A 47 -3.34 -8.55 40.25
C ARG A 47 -3.32 -8.36 41.76
N ARG A 48 -3.14 -7.13 42.25
CA ARG A 48 -3.08 -6.80 43.69
C ARG A 48 -4.44 -6.49 44.28
N GLU A 49 -5.35 -5.92 43.49
CA GLU A 49 -6.71 -5.68 43.92
C GLU A 49 -7.54 -6.95 43.68
N ASP A 50 -8.07 -7.54 44.76
CA ASP A 50 -8.94 -8.73 44.78
C ASP A 50 -10.34 -8.42 44.17
N HIS A 51 -10.37 -7.77 43.01
CA HIS A 51 -11.57 -7.53 42.24
C HIS A 51 -11.90 -8.78 41.41
N GLU A 52 -12.52 -9.79 42.05
CA GLU A 52 -13.13 -10.96 41.39
C GLU A 52 -14.08 -10.57 40.24
N GLU A 53 -14.64 -9.36 40.26
CA GLU A 53 -15.58 -8.85 39.25
C GLU A 53 -14.94 -8.03 38.11
N LEU A 54 -13.65 -7.66 38.19
CA LEU A 54 -12.91 -7.16 37.01
C LEU A 54 -12.47 -8.36 36.15
N SER A 55 -13.52 -8.98 35.62
CA SER A 55 -13.63 -10.12 34.71
C SER A 55 -12.30 -10.60 34.15
N GLU A 56 -12.02 -11.89 34.32
CA GLU A 56 -10.97 -12.62 33.58
C GLU A 56 -10.91 -12.28 32.08
N ALA A 57 -12.02 -11.84 31.47
CA ALA A 57 -12.04 -11.33 30.11
C ALA A 57 -11.24 -10.02 29.92
N MET A 58 -11.27 -9.08 30.87
CA MET A 58 -10.45 -7.86 30.84
C MET A 58 -8.98 -8.18 31.07
N LYS A 59 -8.65 -9.06 32.04
CA LYS A 59 -7.27 -9.54 32.24
C LYS A 59 -6.72 -10.21 30.98
N LYS A 60 -7.51 -11.09 30.36
CA LYS A 60 -7.18 -11.75 29.09
C LYS A 60 -7.04 -10.76 27.95
N LEU A 61 -7.92 -9.76 27.84
CA LEU A 61 -7.85 -8.71 26.82
C LEU A 61 -6.55 -7.89 26.95
N VAL A 62 -6.18 -7.49 28.17
CA VAL A 62 -4.94 -6.73 28.42
C VAL A 62 -3.71 -7.60 28.15
N ILE A 63 -3.70 -8.88 28.56
CA ILE A 63 -2.61 -9.82 28.25
C ILE A 63 -2.47 -10.03 26.74
N THR A 64 -3.58 -10.23 26.02
CA THR A 64 -3.58 -10.36 24.55
C THR A 64 -3.09 -9.07 23.89
N GLN A 65 -3.49 -7.91 24.40
CA GLN A 65 -3.01 -6.62 23.91
C GLN A 65 -1.50 -6.44 24.12
N VAL A 66 -0.98 -6.81 25.29
CA VAL A 66 0.46 -6.76 25.61
C VAL A 66 1.24 -7.75 24.75
N ALA A 67 0.77 -9.00 24.61
CA ALA A 67 1.40 -10.00 23.75
C ALA A 67 1.43 -9.57 22.28
N TYR A 68 0.33 -8.99 21.78
CA TYR A 68 0.25 -8.41 20.45
C TYR A 68 1.21 -7.22 20.26
N MET A 69 1.36 -6.37 21.29
CA MET A 69 2.34 -5.28 21.28
C MET A 69 3.79 -5.79 21.27
N ASP A 70 4.10 -6.82 22.06
CA ASP A 70 5.44 -7.42 22.13
C ASP A 70 5.79 -8.16 20.82
N GLU A 71 4.85 -8.88 20.21
CA GLU A 71 5.04 -9.53 18.89
C GLU A 71 5.33 -8.48 17.80
N ASN A 72 4.61 -7.36 17.82
CA ASN A 72 4.86 -6.24 16.91
C ASN A 72 6.25 -5.61 17.12
N VAL A 73 6.74 -5.54 18.35
CA VAL A 73 8.10 -5.04 18.64
C VAL A 73 9.16 -5.99 18.08
N GLU A 74 9.02 -7.30 18.27
CA GLU A 74 10.00 -8.27 17.78
C GLU A 74 10.05 -8.34 16.25
N LYS A 75 8.88 -8.33 15.59
CA LYS A 75 8.79 -8.21 14.11
C LYS A 75 9.52 -6.96 13.62
N ARG A 76 9.32 -5.81 14.28
CA ARG A 76 9.99 -4.54 13.93
C ARG A 76 11.50 -4.60 14.13
N LYS A 77 12.01 -5.22 15.20
CA LYS A 77 13.47 -5.42 15.40
C LYS A 77 14.11 -6.21 14.25
N ASN A 78 13.46 -7.31 13.86
CA ASN A 78 13.93 -8.15 12.76
C ASN A 78 13.99 -7.38 11.44
N ILE A 79 13.04 -6.46 11.23
CA ILE A 79 12.96 -5.72 9.99
C ILE A 79 13.96 -4.55 9.95
N LEU A 80 14.16 -3.83 11.06
CA LEU A 80 15.26 -2.85 11.15
C LEU A 80 16.62 -3.49 10.89
N THR A 81 16.83 -4.70 11.41
CA THR A 81 18.01 -5.52 11.12
C THR A 81 18.12 -5.85 9.63
N TRP A 82 16.99 -6.14 8.98
CA TRP A 82 16.96 -6.45 7.55
C TRP A 82 17.29 -5.23 6.68
N TYR A 83 16.73 -4.05 6.97
CA TYR A 83 17.09 -2.80 6.27
C TYR A 83 18.56 -2.45 6.45
N TRP A 84 19.10 -2.59 7.66
CA TRP A 84 20.53 -2.40 7.89
C TRP A 84 21.38 -3.37 7.06
N LYS A 85 20.99 -4.64 6.93
CA LYS A 85 21.69 -5.61 6.07
C LYS A 85 21.61 -5.24 4.59
N MET A 86 20.44 -4.85 4.09
CA MET A 86 20.26 -4.41 2.70
C MET A 86 21.13 -3.18 2.38
N TRP A 87 21.17 -2.21 3.29
CA TRP A 87 21.98 -1.00 3.16
C TRP A 87 23.48 -1.27 3.21
N LYS A 88 23.94 -2.16 4.11
CA LYS A 88 25.35 -2.56 4.19
C LYS A 88 25.80 -3.49 3.06
N GLY A 89 24.92 -3.85 2.12
CA GLY A 89 25.23 -4.81 1.05
C GLY A 89 25.44 -6.25 1.55
N LEU A 90 24.87 -6.58 2.73
CA LEU A 90 24.94 -7.91 3.34
C LEU A 90 23.79 -8.81 2.88
N ASP A 91 22.74 -8.25 2.26
CA ASP A 91 21.69 -9.02 1.60
C ASP A 91 22.09 -9.31 0.14
N PRO A 92 22.14 -10.57 -0.30
CA PRO A 92 22.62 -10.94 -1.63
C PRO A 92 21.60 -10.67 -2.75
N LYS A 93 20.36 -10.32 -2.42
CA LYS A 93 19.27 -10.16 -3.40
C LYS A 93 18.71 -8.75 -3.46
N LYS A 94 18.82 -8.00 -2.38
CA LYS A 94 18.22 -6.67 -2.25
C LYS A 94 19.22 -5.67 -1.71
N SER A 95 19.16 -4.46 -2.23
CA SER A 95 19.94 -3.33 -1.75
C SER A 95 19.07 -2.08 -1.73
N ILE A 96 19.40 -1.17 -0.84
CA ILE A 96 18.76 0.14 -0.69
C ILE A 96 19.84 1.19 -0.52
N ASN A 97 19.57 2.41 -0.96
CA ASN A 97 20.50 3.52 -0.77
C ASN A 97 20.42 4.09 0.66
N ASP A 98 21.36 4.98 1.00
CA ASP A 98 21.44 5.61 2.34
C ASP A 98 20.17 6.41 2.70
N LEU A 99 19.53 7.07 1.72
CA LEU A 99 18.30 7.82 1.95
C LEU A 99 17.14 6.89 2.32
N GLN A 100 16.91 5.84 1.54
CA GLN A 100 15.87 4.83 1.80
C GLN A 100 16.08 4.16 3.15
N TYR A 101 17.32 3.75 3.46
CA TYR A 101 17.66 3.19 4.75
C TYR A 101 17.26 4.12 5.90
N ARG A 102 17.66 5.39 5.82
CA ARG A 102 17.32 6.39 6.85
C ARG A 102 15.82 6.53 7.02
N GLU A 103 15.07 6.67 5.94
CA GLU A 103 13.61 6.85 6.01
C GLU A 103 12.89 5.64 6.59
N HIS A 104 13.34 4.42 6.28
CA HIS A 104 12.78 3.22 6.89
C HIS A 104 13.02 3.20 8.39
N VAL A 105 14.24 3.52 8.83
CA VAL A 105 14.62 3.51 10.24
C VAL A 105 13.97 4.67 10.99
N GLU A 106 14.00 5.89 10.47
CA GLU A 106 13.35 7.07 11.07
C GLU A 106 11.87 6.78 11.34
N HIS A 107 11.14 6.30 10.33
CA HIS A 107 9.73 6.00 10.44
C HIS A 107 9.44 4.87 11.45
N ALA A 108 10.26 3.82 11.43
CA ALA A 108 10.14 2.72 12.38
C ALA A 108 10.36 3.19 13.83
N LEU A 109 11.35 4.05 14.05
CA LEU A 109 11.72 4.55 15.37
C LEU A 109 10.84 5.71 15.88
N SER A 110 10.06 6.35 15.01
CA SER A 110 9.14 7.44 15.34
C SER A 110 8.28 7.11 16.56
N ASP A 111 8.48 7.84 17.65
CA ASP A 111 7.80 7.71 18.94
C ASP A 111 7.88 6.33 19.64
N ARG A 112 8.94 5.55 19.37
CA ARG A 112 9.14 4.19 19.93
C ARG A 112 10.49 4.02 20.64
N PRO A 113 10.64 4.52 21.89
CA PRO A 113 11.91 4.49 22.61
C PRO A 113 12.46 3.06 22.83
N ASN A 114 11.59 2.10 23.18
CA ASN A 114 12.01 0.71 23.40
C ASN A 114 12.59 0.05 22.14
N LEU A 115 12.03 0.36 20.96
CA LEU A 115 12.52 -0.17 19.69
C LEU A 115 13.87 0.47 19.33
N ARG A 116 14.02 1.78 19.58
CA ARG A 116 15.28 2.51 19.40
C ARG A 116 16.39 1.91 20.24
N ASP A 117 16.16 1.70 21.53
CA ASP A 117 17.18 1.12 22.43
C ASP A 117 17.59 -0.30 22.00
N ALA A 118 16.61 -1.11 21.56
CA ALA A 118 16.89 -2.44 21.02
C ALA A 118 17.73 -2.38 19.73
N PHE A 119 17.42 -1.44 18.83
CA PHE A 119 18.15 -1.28 17.58
C PHE A 119 19.57 -0.74 17.81
N VAL A 120 19.75 0.23 18.71
CA VAL A 120 21.09 0.71 19.10
C VAL A 120 21.94 -0.42 19.69
N LYS A 121 21.37 -1.25 20.58
CA LYS A 121 22.06 -2.45 21.09
C LYS A 121 22.47 -3.40 19.98
N PHE A 122 21.61 -3.62 18.98
CA PHE A 122 21.92 -4.42 17.81
C PHE A 122 23.10 -3.83 17.01
N LEU A 123 23.09 -2.52 16.73
CA LEU A 123 24.16 -1.84 15.98
C LEU A 123 25.50 -1.91 16.71
N THR A 124 25.50 -1.66 18.03
CA THR A 124 26.69 -1.78 18.89
C THR A 124 27.26 -3.21 18.87
N LYS A 125 26.40 -4.24 18.93
CA LYS A 125 26.82 -5.64 18.84
C LYS A 125 27.48 -5.97 17.48
N ASN A 126 27.04 -5.32 16.41
CA ASN A 126 27.60 -5.45 15.07
C ASN A 126 28.75 -4.47 14.78
N LYS A 127 29.24 -3.73 15.80
CA LYS A 127 30.33 -2.76 15.70
C LYS A 127 30.05 -1.58 14.77
N ASP A 128 28.78 -1.25 14.52
CA ASP A 128 28.37 -0.07 13.75
C ASP A 128 28.11 1.10 14.69
N PHE A 129 29.20 1.64 15.26
CA PHE A 129 29.12 2.66 16.31
C PHE A 129 28.59 4.00 15.81
N ASP A 130 28.82 4.32 14.53
CA ASP A 130 28.32 5.56 13.92
C ASP A 130 26.79 5.56 13.82
N GLU A 131 26.20 4.46 13.31
CA GLU A 131 24.75 4.30 13.31
C GLU A 131 24.18 4.19 14.73
N ALA A 132 24.85 3.45 15.62
CA ALA A 132 24.41 3.32 17.01
C ALA A 132 24.31 4.70 17.67
N SER A 133 25.33 5.55 17.47
CA SER A 133 25.34 6.93 17.95
C SER A 133 24.24 7.78 17.30
N ARG A 134 24.06 7.68 15.97
CA ARG A 134 23.00 8.42 15.25
C ARG A 134 21.62 8.13 15.84
N TRP A 135 21.26 6.85 15.95
CA TRP A 135 19.93 6.46 16.38
C TRP A 135 19.72 6.61 17.89
N GLN A 136 20.79 6.57 18.70
CA GLN A 136 20.70 6.89 20.13
C GLN A 136 20.25 8.34 20.37
N HIS A 137 20.74 9.27 19.56
CA HIS A 137 20.40 10.69 19.63
C HIS A 137 19.20 11.08 18.75
N PHE A 138 18.59 10.12 18.05
CA PHE A 138 17.44 10.40 17.21
C PHE A 138 16.25 10.84 18.07
N THR A 139 15.84 12.08 17.87
CA THR A 139 14.57 12.63 18.35
C THR A 139 13.59 12.64 17.20
N CYS A 140 12.42 12.03 17.42
CA CYS A 140 11.32 12.02 16.46
C CYS A 140 11.06 13.45 15.96
N LYS A 141 11.20 13.67 14.65
CA LYS A 141 10.62 14.83 14.00
C LYS A 141 9.15 14.48 13.80
N THR A 142 8.23 15.36 14.22
CA THR A 142 6.79 15.19 13.95
C THR A 142 6.62 14.73 12.51
N THR A 143 6.10 13.52 12.31
CA THR A 143 5.77 13.00 10.99
C THR A 143 4.84 14.01 10.33
N THR A 144 5.33 14.64 9.27
CA THR A 144 4.54 15.56 8.48
C THR A 144 3.49 14.76 7.74
N THR A 145 2.30 14.65 8.34
CA THR A 145 1.07 14.52 7.53
C THR A 145 1.09 15.71 6.57
N GLY A 146 0.95 15.45 5.27
CA GLY A 146 0.88 16.55 4.33
C GLY A 146 1.21 16.14 2.90
N SER A 147 0.66 16.95 2.00
CA SER A 147 0.93 16.86 0.57
C SER A 147 2.39 17.22 0.25
N PRO A 148 2.98 16.61 -0.81
CA PRO A 148 4.25 17.07 -1.36
C PRO A 148 4.20 18.55 -1.76
N SER A 149 5.36 19.21 -1.73
CA SER A 149 5.47 20.61 -2.20
C SER A 149 5.12 20.74 -3.69
N ILE A 150 5.27 19.67 -4.46
CA ILE A 150 4.88 19.57 -5.86
C ILE A 150 3.75 18.56 -5.98
N VAL A 151 2.52 19.06 -6.17
CA VAL A 151 1.32 18.20 -6.33
C VAL A 151 0.94 17.99 -7.80
N ARG A 152 1.58 18.70 -8.73
CA ARG A 152 1.34 18.57 -10.18
C ARG A 152 2.59 18.91 -10.98
N TYR A 153 2.95 18.09 -11.96
CA TYR A 153 4.10 18.31 -12.85
C TYR A 153 3.98 17.46 -14.13
N GLU A 154 4.90 17.66 -15.09
CA GLU A 154 5.01 16.84 -16.29
C GLU A 154 6.14 15.81 -16.18
N LEU A 155 5.87 14.59 -16.66
CA LEU A 155 6.81 13.48 -16.76
C LEU A 155 6.51 12.71 -18.04
N ASP A 156 7.47 12.65 -18.96
CA ASP A 156 7.38 11.85 -20.20
C ASP A 156 6.09 12.09 -21.02
N GLY A 157 5.61 13.34 -21.07
CA GLY A 157 4.39 13.71 -21.78
C GLY A 157 3.08 13.48 -21.00
N TYR A 158 3.17 13.00 -19.76
CA TYR A 158 2.04 12.86 -18.84
C TYR A 158 2.03 13.96 -17.79
N VAL A 159 0.83 14.43 -17.44
CA VAL A 159 0.62 15.30 -16.28
C VAL A 159 0.42 14.43 -15.03
N VAL A 160 1.41 14.38 -14.16
CA VAL A 160 1.32 13.68 -12.87
C VAL A 160 0.64 14.60 -11.84
N LYS A 161 -0.31 14.05 -11.07
CA LYS A 161 -1.05 14.75 -10.01
C LYS A 161 -1.09 13.92 -8.74
N PHE A 162 -0.63 14.48 -7.62
CA PHE A 162 -0.85 13.89 -6.30
C PHE A 162 -2.26 14.25 -5.80
N MET A 163 -3.00 13.25 -5.33
CA MET A 163 -4.35 13.40 -4.80
C MET A 163 -4.31 13.04 -3.30
N PRO A 164 -4.37 14.04 -2.39
CA PRO A 164 -4.18 13.81 -0.95
C PRO A 164 -5.35 13.08 -0.28
N MET A 165 -6.55 13.09 -0.87
CA MET A 165 -7.74 12.39 -0.37
C MET A 165 -8.09 12.66 1.11
N GLU A 166 -7.77 13.85 1.62
CA GLU A 166 -7.97 14.21 3.03
C GLU A 166 -9.40 14.73 3.30
N SER A 167 -10.03 15.33 2.29
CA SER A 167 -11.35 15.95 2.40
C SER A 167 -12.36 15.38 1.41
N HIS A 168 -13.65 15.64 1.67
CA HIS A 168 -14.74 15.38 0.71
C HIS A 168 -14.41 15.90 -0.69
N ASP A 169 -13.93 17.15 -0.80
CA ASP A 169 -13.63 17.79 -2.08
C ASP A 169 -12.47 17.11 -2.83
N ASP A 170 -11.46 16.62 -2.10
CA ASP A 170 -10.35 15.88 -2.70
C ASP A 170 -10.82 14.58 -3.35
N ILE A 171 -11.66 13.82 -2.63
CA ILE A 171 -12.20 12.54 -3.09
C ILE A 171 -13.14 12.79 -4.26
N LEU A 172 -14.04 13.77 -4.15
CA LEU A 172 -14.96 14.14 -5.22
C LEU A 172 -14.22 14.59 -6.49
N ASN A 173 -13.14 15.35 -6.36
CA ASN A 173 -12.30 15.75 -7.48
C ASN A 173 -11.66 14.54 -8.17
N ALA A 174 -11.08 13.59 -7.41
CA ALA A 174 -10.54 12.36 -7.98
C ALA A 174 -11.61 11.54 -8.72
N THR A 175 -12.79 11.39 -8.11
CA THR A 175 -13.94 10.70 -8.70
C THR A 175 -14.41 11.37 -9.99
N ASN A 176 -14.51 12.70 -10.00
CA ASN A 176 -14.94 13.46 -11.18
C ASN A 176 -13.92 13.36 -12.32
N ILE A 177 -12.62 13.29 -12.03
CA ILE A 177 -11.61 13.06 -13.06
C ILE A 177 -11.83 11.70 -13.74
N LEU A 178 -12.17 10.65 -12.98
CA LEU A 178 -12.49 9.33 -13.53
C LEU A 178 -13.79 9.35 -14.36
N LYS A 179 -14.85 9.98 -13.84
CA LYS A 179 -16.15 10.08 -14.53
C LYS A 179 -16.07 10.83 -15.86
N ASN A 180 -15.26 11.88 -15.91
CA ASN A 180 -15.08 12.71 -17.11
C ASN A 180 -13.95 12.22 -18.02
N CYS A 181 -13.43 11.02 -17.79
CA CYS A 181 -12.38 10.44 -18.61
C CYS A 181 -12.98 9.80 -19.87
N ASP A 182 -12.64 10.36 -21.03
CA ASP A 182 -13.04 9.82 -22.35
C ASP A 182 -12.24 8.57 -22.77
N SER A 183 -11.19 8.21 -22.03
CA SER A 183 -10.37 7.03 -22.37
C SER A 183 -11.08 5.74 -21.98
N ASP A 184 -11.26 4.86 -22.96
CA ASP A 184 -11.81 3.51 -22.77
C ASP A 184 -10.92 2.59 -21.91
N ILE A 185 -9.63 2.90 -21.85
CA ILE A 185 -8.61 2.10 -21.18
C ILE A 185 -7.84 3.02 -20.23
N ILE A 186 -7.68 2.55 -19.01
CA ILE A 186 -6.82 3.15 -17.98
C ILE A 186 -5.87 2.07 -17.45
N ALA A 187 -4.74 2.49 -16.90
CA ALA A 187 -3.83 1.60 -16.20
C ALA A 187 -3.82 1.91 -14.72
N ILE A 188 -3.69 0.87 -13.91
CA ILE A 188 -3.60 0.96 -12.45
C ILE A 188 -2.40 0.16 -11.96
N ASP A 189 -1.74 0.70 -10.95
CA ASP A 189 -0.69 0.02 -10.20
C ASP A 189 -0.81 0.38 -8.72
N PHE A 190 0.01 -0.22 -7.86
CA PHE A 190 -0.06 0.00 -6.41
C PHE A 190 1.31 -0.04 -5.75
N GLU A 191 1.52 0.84 -4.76
CA GLU A 191 2.61 0.70 -3.81
C GLU A 191 2.10 0.29 -2.44
N ASN A 192 2.82 -0.65 -1.84
CA ASN A 192 2.46 -1.20 -0.54
C ASN A 192 3.28 -0.56 0.58
N ARG A 193 2.67 -0.49 1.76
CA ARG A 193 3.36 -0.12 2.99
C ARG A 193 4.42 -1.17 3.29
N PRO A 194 5.62 -0.76 3.72
CA PRO A 194 6.62 -1.70 4.19
C PRO A 194 6.08 -2.65 5.28
N TYR A 195 6.37 -3.95 5.15
CA TYR A 195 5.78 -5.05 5.93
C TYR A 195 5.90 -4.94 7.47
N TYR A 196 6.78 -4.07 7.99
CA TYR A 196 6.95 -3.85 9.43
C TYR A 196 6.02 -2.81 10.03
N ILE A 197 5.38 -2.00 9.20
CA ILE A 197 4.56 -0.89 9.66
C ILE A 197 3.19 -1.38 10.09
N CYS A 198 2.63 -2.34 9.34
CA CYS A 198 1.32 -2.92 9.55
C CYS A 198 1.43 -4.44 9.78
N SER A 199 0.55 -5.00 10.59
CA SER A 199 0.40 -6.47 10.69
C SER A 199 -0.34 -6.97 9.45
N GLY A 200 0.37 -7.08 8.32
CA GLY A 200 -0.18 -7.44 7.01
C GLY A 200 0.22 -6.44 5.92
N GLU A 201 0.06 -6.85 4.66
CA GLU A 201 0.24 -5.97 3.51
C GLU A 201 -0.91 -4.95 3.48
N ARG A 202 -0.58 -3.71 3.16
CA ARG A 202 -1.53 -2.59 3.11
C ARG A 202 -1.12 -1.67 1.98
N VAL A 203 -2.08 -1.10 1.27
CA VAL A 203 -1.79 -0.15 0.20
C VAL A 203 -1.39 1.20 0.78
N ALA A 204 -0.35 1.81 0.21
CA ALA A 204 0.16 3.13 0.56
C ALA A 204 -0.11 4.18 -0.53
N LEU A 205 -0.12 3.76 -1.79
CA LEU A 205 -0.35 4.60 -2.97
C LEU A 205 -1.10 3.78 -4.02
N LEU A 206 -2.07 4.38 -4.70
CA LEU A 206 -2.70 3.83 -5.89
C LEU A 206 -2.38 4.77 -7.05
N GLN A 207 -1.88 4.22 -8.15
CA GLN A 207 -1.61 4.98 -9.36
C GLN A 207 -2.70 4.70 -10.37
N VAL A 208 -3.20 5.74 -11.03
CA VAL A 208 -4.16 5.62 -12.13
C VAL A 208 -3.67 6.46 -13.31
N ALA A 209 -3.20 5.80 -14.37
CA ALA A 209 -2.85 6.44 -15.63
C ALA A 209 -4.07 6.43 -16.56
N LEU A 210 -4.49 7.62 -17.00
CA LEU A 210 -5.66 7.82 -17.85
C LEU A 210 -5.44 9.00 -18.81
N GLY A 211 -5.77 8.84 -20.09
CA GLY A 211 -5.45 9.84 -21.11
C GLY A 211 -3.95 10.21 -21.07
N ASN A 212 -3.66 11.51 -20.91
CA ASN A 212 -2.29 12.04 -20.76
C ASN A 212 -2.01 12.51 -19.32
N GLN A 213 -2.61 11.86 -18.31
CA GLN A 213 -2.36 12.19 -16.90
C GLN A 213 -2.22 10.93 -16.04
N VAL A 214 -1.54 11.09 -14.91
CA VAL A 214 -1.42 10.06 -13.89
C VAL A 214 -1.86 10.64 -12.56
N LEU A 215 -2.81 9.99 -11.91
CA LEU A 215 -3.22 10.31 -10.54
C LEU A 215 -2.46 9.42 -9.58
N LEU A 216 -1.79 10.02 -8.60
CA LEU A 216 -1.16 9.34 -7.47
C LEU A 216 -2.05 9.55 -6.24
N ILE A 217 -2.88 8.55 -5.95
CA ILE A 217 -3.92 8.61 -4.92
C ILE A 217 -3.34 8.22 -3.56
N ASP A 218 -3.36 9.14 -2.59
CA ASP A 218 -2.87 8.88 -1.24
C ASP A 218 -3.81 7.96 -0.46
N MET A 219 -3.49 6.66 -0.48
CA MET A 219 -4.28 5.63 0.18
C MET A 219 -4.15 5.69 1.71
N LEU A 220 -3.08 6.30 2.24
CA LEU A 220 -2.91 6.45 3.69
C LEU A 220 -3.93 7.44 4.26
N SER A 221 -4.13 8.55 3.54
CA SER A 221 -5.11 9.58 3.91
C SER A 221 -6.52 9.08 3.67
N LEU A 222 -6.77 8.39 2.55
CA LEU A 222 -8.06 7.74 2.28
C LEU A 222 -8.46 6.75 3.38
N GLU A 223 -7.52 5.93 3.87
CA GLU A 223 -7.77 4.96 4.95
C GLU A 223 -8.09 5.62 6.29
N ARG A 224 -7.55 6.82 6.55
CA ARG A 224 -7.85 7.61 7.76
C ARG A 224 -9.11 8.45 7.63
N SER A 225 -9.65 8.60 6.42
CA SER A 225 -10.75 9.49 6.11
C SER A 225 -12.05 9.04 6.77
N GLU A 226 -12.82 9.99 7.30
CA GLU A 226 -14.16 9.74 7.83
C GLU A 226 -15.22 9.71 6.70
N HIS A 227 -14.82 9.98 5.45
CA HIS A 227 -15.67 10.11 4.26
C HIS A 227 -15.90 8.76 3.55
N GLU A 228 -16.42 7.75 4.28
CA GLU A 228 -16.61 6.39 3.74
C GLU A 228 -17.53 6.32 2.53
N VAL A 229 -18.58 7.13 2.49
CA VAL A 229 -19.50 7.13 1.35
C VAL A 229 -18.78 7.59 0.08
N GLU A 230 -17.98 8.65 0.18
CA GLU A 230 -17.29 9.26 -0.93
C GLU A 230 -16.14 8.39 -1.45
N TRP A 231 -15.33 7.82 -0.55
CA TRP A 231 -14.25 6.95 -1.01
C TRP A 231 -14.78 5.61 -1.54
N PHE A 232 -15.92 5.13 -1.05
CA PHE A 232 -16.60 3.97 -1.63
C PHE A 232 -17.07 4.28 -3.05
N GLU A 233 -17.70 5.44 -3.27
CA GLU A 233 -18.10 5.91 -4.61
C GLU A 233 -16.89 6.06 -5.56
N PHE A 234 -15.76 6.54 -5.05
CA PHE A 234 -14.51 6.60 -5.82
C PHE A 234 -14.09 5.21 -6.32
N PHE A 235 -14.08 4.20 -5.43
CA PHE A 235 -13.74 2.84 -5.84
C PHE A 235 -14.78 2.20 -6.75
N GLU A 236 -16.08 2.44 -6.55
CA GLU A 236 -17.13 1.97 -7.47
C GLU A 236 -16.94 2.60 -8.85
N THR A 237 -16.66 3.90 -8.91
CA THR A 237 -16.37 4.61 -10.15
C THR A 237 -15.16 3.99 -10.86
N LEU A 238 -14.08 3.71 -10.13
CA LEU A 238 -12.87 3.13 -10.69
C LEU A 238 -13.07 1.67 -11.14
N PHE A 239 -13.60 0.81 -10.28
CA PHE A 239 -13.62 -0.64 -10.50
C PHE A 239 -14.89 -1.15 -11.18
N SER A 240 -16.04 -0.52 -10.93
CA SER A 240 -17.32 -0.90 -11.54
C SER A 240 -17.65 -0.07 -12.80
N GLY A 241 -16.90 1.01 -13.05
CA GLY A 241 -17.03 1.85 -14.25
C GLY A 241 -16.73 1.16 -15.58
N HIS A 242 -17.04 1.85 -16.69
CA HIS A 242 -16.98 1.31 -18.06
C HIS A 242 -15.56 1.18 -18.63
N GLN A 243 -14.57 1.83 -18.02
CA GLN A 243 -13.19 1.76 -18.46
C GLN A 243 -12.62 0.36 -18.20
N ILE A 244 -11.77 -0.10 -19.13
CA ILE A 244 -10.93 -1.28 -18.93
C ILE A 244 -9.74 -0.87 -18.06
N LYS A 245 -9.50 -1.59 -16.98
CA LYS A 245 -8.38 -1.36 -16.04
C LYS A 245 -7.28 -2.35 -16.35
N ILE A 246 -6.10 -1.86 -16.74
CA ILE A 246 -4.93 -2.68 -17.01
C ILE A 246 -4.01 -2.62 -15.80
N GLY A 247 -3.64 -3.76 -15.25
CA GLY A 247 -2.61 -3.88 -14.21
C GLY A 247 -1.64 -5.01 -14.52
N PHE A 248 -0.56 -5.15 -13.76
CA PHE A 248 0.41 -6.24 -13.95
C PHE A 248 0.46 -7.14 -12.72
N SER A 249 0.11 -8.43 -12.84
CA SER A 249 -0.07 -9.33 -11.68
C SER A 249 -1.10 -8.83 -10.65
N ILE A 250 -2.09 -8.07 -11.13
CA ILE A 250 -3.02 -7.22 -10.37
C ILE A 250 -3.88 -7.94 -9.31
N SER A 251 -4.00 -9.27 -9.39
CA SER A 251 -4.76 -10.05 -8.42
C SER A 251 -4.19 -9.94 -7.01
N GLY A 252 -2.85 -9.82 -6.89
CA GLY A 252 -2.19 -9.62 -5.60
C GLY A 252 -2.58 -8.28 -4.99
N ASP A 253 -2.55 -7.23 -5.79
CA ASP A 253 -2.83 -5.87 -5.35
C ASP A 253 -4.30 -5.69 -4.97
N ILE A 254 -5.23 -6.28 -5.74
CA ILE A 254 -6.65 -6.29 -5.40
C ILE A 254 -6.91 -6.96 -4.04
N ARG A 255 -6.18 -8.05 -3.73
CA ARG A 255 -6.27 -8.70 -2.42
C ARG A 255 -5.79 -7.74 -1.33
N VAL A 256 -4.63 -7.11 -1.50
CA VAL A 256 -4.08 -6.16 -0.51
C VAL A 256 -5.00 -4.93 -0.36
N LEU A 257 -5.62 -4.47 -1.44
CA LEU A 257 -6.62 -3.40 -1.41
C LEU A 257 -7.86 -3.81 -0.60
N SER A 258 -8.36 -5.04 -0.77
CA SER A 258 -9.45 -5.58 0.06
C SER A 258 -9.08 -5.73 1.53
N GLU A 259 -7.82 -6.05 1.85
CA GLU A 259 -7.32 -6.10 3.23
C GLU A 259 -7.17 -4.69 3.83
N THR A 260 -6.87 -3.69 3.00
CA THR A 260 -6.74 -2.29 3.41
C THR A 260 -8.10 -1.65 3.63
N PHE A 261 -9.06 -1.88 2.74
CA PHE A 261 -10.42 -1.36 2.79
C PHE A 261 -11.43 -2.51 2.76
N PRO A 262 -11.85 -3.07 3.91
CA PRO A 262 -12.75 -4.23 3.93
C PRO A 262 -14.08 -4.03 3.19
N SER A 263 -14.62 -2.80 3.18
CA SER A 263 -15.83 -2.48 2.40
C SER A 263 -15.61 -2.61 0.88
N PHE A 264 -14.38 -2.53 0.37
CA PHE A 264 -14.04 -2.75 -1.04
C PHE A 264 -14.42 -4.16 -1.52
N ALA A 265 -14.55 -5.15 -0.62
CA ALA A 265 -15.03 -6.48 -0.98
C ALA A 265 -16.47 -6.50 -1.53
N LYS A 266 -17.25 -5.44 -1.30
CA LYS A 266 -18.62 -5.29 -1.80
C LYS A 266 -18.69 -4.69 -3.21
N ILE A 267 -17.58 -4.18 -3.72
CA ILE A 267 -17.52 -3.48 -5.01
C ILE A 267 -17.32 -4.50 -6.13
N GLU A 268 -18.21 -4.45 -7.11
CA GLU A 268 -18.10 -5.28 -8.31
C GLU A 268 -16.88 -4.84 -9.13
N ARG A 269 -16.11 -5.81 -9.62
CA ARG A 269 -14.88 -5.57 -10.37
C ARG A 269 -15.12 -5.88 -11.83
N ASN A 270 -15.44 -4.84 -12.58
CA ASN A 270 -15.69 -4.93 -14.01
C ASN A 270 -14.41 -4.60 -14.78
N TYR A 271 -14.18 -5.34 -15.86
CA TYR A 271 -13.21 -4.97 -16.90
C TYR A 271 -11.76 -4.83 -16.43
N VAL A 272 -11.34 -5.67 -15.48
CA VAL A 272 -9.94 -5.73 -15.02
C VAL A 272 -9.15 -6.71 -15.89
N VAL A 273 -7.98 -6.27 -16.35
CA VAL A 273 -7.10 -7.03 -17.23
C VAL A 273 -5.70 -7.09 -16.63
N ASP A 274 -5.22 -8.32 -16.45
CA ASP A 274 -3.85 -8.57 -16.08
C ASP A 274 -2.95 -8.66 -17.33
N LEU A 275 -2.08 -7.66 -17.49
CA LEU A 275 -1.16 -7.54 -18.60
C LEU A 275 -0.15 -8.69 -18.66
N ARG A 276 0.24 -9.26 -17.51
CA ARG A 276 1.12 -10.44 -17.46
C ARG A 276 0.45 -11.66 -18.10
N LYS A 277 -0.81 -11.92 -17.72
CA LYS A 277 -1.62 -12.99 -18.34
C LYS A 277 -1.80 -12.74 -19.84
N LEU A 278 -2.00 -11.48 -20.24
CA LEU A 278 -2.11 -11.09 -21.64
C LEU A 278 -0.82 -11.34 -22.43
N ALA A 279 0.33 -10.94 -21.90
CA ALA A 279 1.64 -11.20 -22.50
C ALA A 279 1.90 -12.70 -22.69
N HIS A 280 1.55 -13.54 -21.70
CA HIS A 280 1.65 -15.00 -21.84
C HIS A 280 0.73 -15.57 -22.94
N ARG A 281 -0.49 -15.03 -23.09
CA ARG A 281 -1.40 -15.45 -24.16
C ARG A 281 -0.89 -15.04 -25.54
N LEU A 282 -0.37 -13.81 -25.66
CA LEU A 282 0.21 -13.30 -26.89
C LEU A 282 1.41 -14.15 -27.31
N ARG A 283 2.32 -14.44 -26.39
CA ARG A 283 3.47 -15.32 -26.62
C ARG A 283 3.08 -16.69 -27.18
N LYS A 284 2.03 -17.31 -26.63
CA LYS A 284 1.48 -18.60 -27.11
C LYS A 284 0.68 -18.48 -28.42
N GLY A 285 0.41 -17.27 -28.88
CA GLY A 285 -0.38 -16.99 -30.08
C GLY A 285 0.46 -16.84 -31.35
N ASN A 286 -0.24 -16.45 -32.42
CA ASN A 286 0.37 -16.03 -33.67
C ASN A 286 0.60 -14.52 -33.59
N ILE A 287 1.84 -14.11 -33.33
CA ILE A 287 2.32 -12.73 -33.44
C ILE A 287 3.15 -12.69 -34.74
N ASP A 288 2.89 -11.73 -35.64
CA ASP A 288 3.70 -11.55 -36.87
C ASP A 288 5.09 -11.02 -36.56
N ASP A 289 5.20 -10.24 -35.49
CA ASP A 289 6.46 -9.75 -34.97
C ASP A 289 7.24 -10.88 -34.29
N ILE A 290 8.02 -11.61 -35.10
CA ILE A 290 8.88 -12.71 -34.66
C ILE A 290 9.91 -12.22 -33.64
N ALA A 291 10.43 -11.00 -33.80
CA ALA A 291 11.42 -10.43 -32.89
C ALA A 291 10.81 -10.23 -31.50
N LEU A 292 9.62 -9.63 -31.41
CA LEU A 292 8.89 -9.51 -30.15
C LEU A 292 8.51 -10.87 -29.58
N LYS A 293 8.09 -11.83 -30.41
CA LYS A 293 7.78 -13.18 -29.95
C LYS A 293 8.97 -13.85 -29.27
N ASN A 294 10.17 -13.73 -29.85
CA ASN A 294 11.40 -14.24 -29.26
C ASN A 294 11.71 -13.54 -27.92
N LYS A 295 11.64 -12.20 -27.88
CA LYS A 295 11.84 -11.45 -26.63
C LYS A 295 10.83 -11.83 -25.54
N LEU A 296 9.58 -12.14 -25.90
CA LEU A 296 8.57 -12.63 -24.96
C LEU A 296 8.86 -14.06 -24.47
N GLU A 297 9.52 -14.91 -25.27
CA GLU A 297 10.02 -16.21 -24.81
C GLU A 297 11.17 -16.05 -23.81
N ASP A 298 12.08 -15.11 -24.04
CA ASP A 298 13.16 -14.81 -23.10
C ASP A 298 12.61 -14.22 -21.80
N TRP A 299 11.69 -13.26 -21.90
CA TRP A 299 11.00 -12.62 -20.78
C TRP A 299 10.37 -13.64 -19.82
N LYS A 300 9.82 -14.75 -20.34
CA LYS A 300 9.15 -15.81 -19.56
C LYS A 300 9.98 -16.31 -18.37
N THR A 301 11.30 -16.26 -18.46
CA THR A 301 12.19 -16.67 -17.37
C THR A 301 12.13 -15.74 -16.16
N SER A 302 11.95 -14.44 -16.41
CA SER A 302 11.98 -13.37 -15.41
C SER A 302 10.58 -12.92 -14.97
N ASP A 303 9.60 -12.98 -15.88
CA ASP A 303 8.17 -12.83 -15.65
C ASP A 303 7.75 -11.63 -14.78
N ASN A 304 8.44 -10.49 -14.96
CA ASN A 304 8.21 -9.24 -14.26
C ASN A 304 8.02 -8.07 -15.22
N LEU A 305 7.49 -6.96 -14.71
CA LEU A 305 7.12 -5.78 -15.52
C LEU A 305 8.33 -5.14 -16.21
N ALA A 306 9.44 -4.97 -15.50
CA ALA A 306 10.64 -4.35 -16.07
C ALA A 306 11.21 -5.13 -17.26
N ALA A 307 11.30 -6.46 -17.13
CA ALA A 307 11.73 -7.29 -18.25
C ALA A 307 10.69 -7.33 -19.39
N LEU A 308 9.40 -7.13 -19.09
CA LEU A 308 8.38 -6.99 -20.13
C LEU A 308 8.52 -5.65 -20.88
N ALA A 309 8.78 -4.57 -20.15
CA ALA A 309 9.05 -3.24 -20.72
C ALA A 309 10.28 -3.29 -21.64
N GLU A 310 11.36 -3.92 -21.21
CA GLU A 310 12.56 -4.13 -22.03
C GLU A 310 12.26 -4.97 -23.29
N ALA A 311 11.50 -6.07 -23.12
CA ALA A 311 11.11 -6.93 -24.23
C ALA A 311 10.24 -6.19 -25.27
N CYS A 312 9.28 -5.39 -24.81
CA CYS A 312 8.30 -4.73 -25.67
C CYS A 312 8.79 -3.42 -26.29
N LEU A 313 9.48 -2.62 -25.48
CA LEU A 313 9.81 -1.22 -25.75
C LEU A 313 11.33 -0.98 -25.85
N GLY A 314 12.15 -1.90 -25.34
CA GLY A 314 13.60 -1.70 -25.22
C GLY A 314 13.98 -0.73 -24.10
N GLU A 315 13.07 -0.49 -23.16
CA GLU A 315 13.27 0.42 -22.05
C GLU A 315 13.64 -0.33 -20.77
N GLU A 316 14.61 0.19 -20.03
CA GLU A 316 14.94 -0.26 -18.69
C GLU A 316 14.16 0.57 -17.66
N LEU A 317 13.29 -0.08 -16.88
CA LEU A 317 12.61 0.59 -15.78
C LEU A 317 13.57 0.81 -14.61
N ASP A 318 13.64 2.05 -14.14
CA ASP A 318 14.38 2.40 -12.92
C ASP A 318 13.70 1.74 -11.71
N LYS A 319 14.42 0.84 -11.03
CA LYS A 319 13.93 0.13 -9.84
C LYS A 319 14.38 0.75 -8.54
N THR A 320 15.03 1.92 -8.59
CA THR A 320 15.66 2.55 -7.41
C THR A 320 14.67 2.71 -6.28
N GLU A 321 13.43 3.10 -6.56
CA GLU A 321 12.41 3.39 -5.55
C GLU A 321 11.50 2.19 -5.21
N GLN A 322 11.71 1.01 -5.81
CA GLN A 322 10.90 -0.20 -5.57
C GLN A 322 10.88 -0.64 -4.10
N LEU A 323 11.95 -0.38 -3.37
CA LEU A 323 12.08 -0.73 -1.94
C LEU A 323 11.96 0.50 -1.03
N SER A 324 11.41 1.61 -1.52
CA SER A 324 11.24 2.83 -0.73
C SER A 324 10.14 2.74 0.31
N ASN A 325 10.19 3.63 1.29
CA ASN A 325 9.13 3.76 2.29
C ASN A 325 7.94 4.57 1.75
N PHE A 326 7.01 3.92 1.06
CA PHE A 326 5.78 4.57 0.57
C PHE A 326 4.77 4.94 1.67
N ASP A 327 5.01 4.57 2.93
CA ASP A 327 4.21 5.02 4.08
C ASP A 327 4.66 6.40 4.60
N MET A 328 5.81 6.91 4.16
CA MET A 328 6.32 8.24 4.52
C MET A 328 5.57 9.35 3.79
N ARG A 329 5.36 10.47 4.49
CA ARG A 329 4.80 11.70 3.93
C ARG A 329 5.62 12.94 4.31
N PRO A 330 5.75 13.91 3.39
CA PRO A 330 5.30 13.87 1.99
C PRO A 330 6.10 12.87 1.13
N LEU A 331 5.52 12.41 0.02
CA LEU A 331 6.27 11.61 -0.97
C LEU A 331 7.36 12.46 -1.63
N ARG A 332 8.54 11.87 -1.85
CA ARG A 332 9.59 12.50 -2.66
C ARG A 332 9.22 12.51 -4.13
N LYS A 333 9.77 13.49 -4.87
CA LYS A 333 9.62 13.55 -6.33
C LYS A 333 10.06 12.24 -7.01
N ALA A 334 11.16 11.64 -6.58
CA ALA A 334 11.65 10.36 -7.11
C ALA A 334 10.64 9.21 -6.90
N GLN A 335 10.02 9.11 -5.71
CA GLN A 335 8.95 8.12 -5.46
C GLN A 335 7.75 8.34 -6.36
N MET A 336 7.37 9.60 -6.57
CA MET A 336 6.24 9.96 -7.44
C MET A 336 6.54 9.68 -8.92
N ASP A 337 7.76 9.96 -9.39
CA ASP A 337 8.18 9.67 -10.77
C ASP A 337 8.22 8.17 -11.04
N TYR A 338 8.80 7.40 -10.11
CA TYR A 338 8.79 5.94 -10.14
C TYR A 338 7.36 5.39 -10.22
N ALA A 339 6.51 5.77 -9.26
CA ALA A 339 5.12 5.34 -9.21
C ALA A 339 4.34 5.70 -10.47
N ALA A 340 4.53 6.92 -11.00
CA ALA A 340 3.86 7.34 -12.20
C ALA A 340 4.29 6.50 -13.42
N ARG A 341 5.59 6.21 -13.54
CA ARG A 341 6.14 5.41 -14.65
C ARG A 341 5.64 3.96 -14.62
N ASP A 342 5.50 3.35 -13.45
CA ASP A 342 4.98 1.98 -13.30
C ASP A 342 3.53 1.85 -13.79
N ALA A 343 2.73 2.92 -13.74
CA ALA A 343 1.40 2.94 -14.35
C ALA A 343 1.41 3.31 -15.85
N THR A 344 2.22 4.27 -16.29
CA THR A 344 2.22 4.69 -17.71
C THR A 344 2.80 3.63 -18.63
N ILE A 345 3.83 2.90 -18.18
CA ILE A 345 4.48 1.85 -18.96
C ILE A 345 3.49 0.75 -19.37
N LEU A 346 2.46 0.49 -18.55
CA LEU A 346 1.41 -0.49 -18.86
C LEU A 346 0.62 -0.08 -20.12
N LEU A 347 0.31 1.21 -20.27
CA LEU A 347 -0.38 1.73 -21.45
C LEU A 347 0.51 1.66 -22.69
N GLU A 348 1.82 1.90 -22.55
CA GLU A 348 2.78 1.84 -23.65
C GLU A 348 3.01 0.41 -24.14
N ILE A 349 3.20 -0.55 -23.23
CA ILE A 349 3.27 -1.98 -23.55
C ILE A 349 1.97 -2.42 -24.24
N LEU A 350 0.81 -1.96 -23.76
CA LEU A 350 -0.48 -2.31 -24.35
C LEU A 350 -0.60 -1.79 -25.80
N LYS A 351 -0.17 -0.54 -26.06
CA LYS A 351 -0.12 0.02 -27.41
C LYS A 351 0.80 -0.81 -28.32
N ARG A 352 1.96 -1.25 -27.79
CA ARG A 352 2.87 -2.13 -28.53
C ARG A 352 2.19 -3.45 -28.90
N PHE A 353 1.45 -4.08 -27.98
CA PHE A 353 0.69 -5.29 -28.26
C PHE A 353 -0.38 -5.09 -29.33
N ASP A 354 -1.12 -3.97 -29.32
CA ASP A 354 -2.11 -3.69 -30.36
C ASP A 354 -1.44 -3.58 -31.74
N SER A 355 -0.28 -2.92 -31.83
CA SER A 355 0.43 -2.69 -33.09
C SER A 355 0.98 -3.93 -33.79
N VAL A 356 1.23 -5.03 -33.07
CA VAL A 356 1.89 -6.25 -33.60
C VAL A 356 0.95 -7.42 -33.88
N THR A 357 -0.31 -7.29 -33.49
CA THR A 357 -1.25 -8.41 -33.64
C THR A 357 -1.89 -8.39 -35.03
N ILE A 358 -1.56 -9.41 -35.84
CA ILE A 358 -2.19 -9.63 -37.16
C ILE A 358 -3.67 -9.85 -37.00
N GLY A 359 -4.47 -9.11 -37.75
CA GLY A 359 -5.92 -9.19 -37.63
C GLY A 359 -6.32 -8.79 -36.22
N THR A 360 -6.57 -7.49 -36.03
CA THR A 360 -6.99 -6.82 -34.79
C THR A 360 -8.01 -7.57 -33.92
N THR A 361 -8.67 -8.58 -34.49
CA THR A 361 -9.54 -9.57 -33.88
C THR A 361 -9.02 -10.17 -32.57
N ARG A 362 -7.82 -10.74 -32.39
CA ARG A 362 -7.56 -11.50 -31.13
C ARG A 362 -7.37 -10.61 -29.90
N PHE A 363 -6.62 -9.52 -30.03
CA PHE A 363 -6.36 -8.59 -28.94
C PHE A 363 -7.58 -7.73 -28.63
N LYS A 364 -8.22 -7.16 -29.66
CA LYS A 364 -9.48 -6.43 -29.49
C LYS A 364 -10.61 -7.36 -29.05
N ASN A 365 -10.67 -8.62 -29.49
CA ASN A 365 -11.64 -9.58 -28.95
C ASN A 365 -11.35 -9.93 -27.51
N TYR A 366 -10.10 -10.00 -27.06
CA TYR A 366 -9.85 -10.22 -25.63
C TYR A 366 -10.34 -9.02 -24.82
N LEU A 367 -10.00 -7.80 -25.22
CA LEU A 367 -10.49 -6.58 -24.54
C LEU A 367 -12.02 -6.44 -24.65
N HIS A 368 -12.61 -6.84 -25.78
CA HIS A 368 -14.05 -6.85 -26.00
C HIS A 368 -14.73 -7.96 -25.19
N GLN A 369 -14.16 -9.16 -25.12
CA GLN A 369 -14.64 -10.25 -24.27
C GLN A 369 -14.60 -9.84 -22.81
N VAL A 370 -13.55 -9.15 -22.38
CA VAL A 370 -13.49 -8.56 -21.05
C VAL A 370 -14.64 -7.55 -20.88
N LYS A 371 -14.84 -6.60 -21.81
CA LYS A 371 -16.00 -5.68 -21.80
C LYS A 371 -17.38 -6.37 -21.81
N MET A 372 -17.49 -7.56 -22.41
CA MET A 372 -18.73 -8.33 -22.48
C MET A 372 -18.89 -9.30 -21.31
N SER A 373 -17.82 -9.59 -20.56
CA SER A 373 -17.83 -10.52 -19.44
C SER A 373 -17.81 -9.74 -18.13
N SER A 374 -18.95 -9.68 -17.45
CA SER A 374 -19.14 -9.02 -16.16
C SER A 374 -18.37 -9.64 -14.97
N ASN A 375 -17.44 -10.60 -15.20
CA ASN A 375 -16.87 -11.42 -14.12
C ASN A 375 -15.43 -11.91 -14.34
N VAL A 376 -14.59 -11.20 -15.11
CA VAL A 376 -13.17 -11.60 -15.21
C VAL A 376 -12.36 -10.91 -14.10
N CYS A 377 -12.29 -11.56 -12.94
CA CYS A 377 -11.32 -11.26 -11.88
C CYS A 377 -10.12 -12.22 -11.99
#